data_AF-A0A7C7P3N8-F1
#
_entry.id   AF-A0A7C7P3N8-F1
#
_cell.length_a   1.000
_cell.length_b   1.000
_cell.length_c   1.000
_cell.angle_alpha   90.00
_cell.angle_beta   90.00
_cell.angle_gamma   90.00
#
_symmetry.space_group_name_H-M   'P 1'
#
loop_
_entity.id
_entity.type
_entity.pdbx_description
1 polymer ?
#
loop_
_entity_poly.entity_id
_entity_poly.type
_entity_poly.pdbx_seq_one_letter_code
_entity_poly.pdbx_strand_id
1 'polypeptide(L)'
;IHIPRHGGSCPRWNVYIAFLNPGRIHPQISKMPDGKTYFCIARAFEKGIEKHGMPKSFVSIGLGCDIQYAKELTYSEGMDLQNKKLETPIGVSCRICPREDCQQRAFPPIDKELKLDISYRGTSPYVTI
;
A
#
# COMPACT_ATOMS: atom_id res chain seq x y z
N ILE A 1 8.55 -2.03 8.93
CA ILE A 1 7.50 -1.26 8.24
C ILE A 1 6.64 -0.58 9.30
N HIS A 2 6.25 0.67 9.11
CA HIS A 2 5.39 1.37 10.07
C HIS A 2 3.92 1.06 9.75
N ILE A 3 3.22 0.39 10.67
CA ILE A 3 1.81 -0.01 10.51
C ILE A 3 0.92 0.92 11.31
N PRO A 4 -0.11 1.56 10.70
CA PRO A 4 -1.03 2.40 11.45
C PRO A 4 -1.81 1.55 12.45
N ARG A 5 -1.85 1.99 13.70
CA ARG A 5 -2.70 1.34 14.72
C ARG A 5 -4.16 1.80 14.65
N HIS A 6 -4.40 3.01 14.15
CA HIS A 6 -5.71 3.63 14.06
C HIS A 6 -5.83 4.41 12.74
N GLY A 7 -7.06 4.57 12.25
CA GLY A 7 -7.36 5.28 10.99
C GLY A 7 -7.11 4.44 9.74
N GLY A 8 -7.32 5.04 8.57
CA GLY A 8 -7.12 4.38 7.27
C GLY A 8 -5.64 4.24 6.92
N SER A 9 -5.22 3.06 6.47
CA SER A 9 -3.86 2.82 6.00
C SER A 9 -3.66 3.27 4.55
N CYS A 10 -2.42 3.33 4.08
CA CYS A 10 -2.13 3.77 2.71
C CYS A 10 -2.74 2.79 1.67
N PRO A 11 -3.59 3.26 0.74
CA PRO A 11 -4.26 2.38 -0.24
C PRO A 11 -3.31 1.72 -1.24
N ARG A 12 -2.06 2.21 -1.34
CA ARG A 12 -1.01 1.63 -2.20
C ARG A 12 -0.47 0.29 -1.69
N TRP A 13 -0.78 -0.09 -0.46
CA TRP A 13 -0.31 -1.36 0.11
C TRP A 13 -0.93 -2.55 -0.61
N ASN A 14 -0.12 -3.56 -0.93
CA ASN A 14 -0.55 -4.77 -1.63
C ASN A 14 -1.65 -5.57 -0.91
N VAL A 15 -1.85 -5.38 0.40
CA VAL A 15 -2.98 -5.96 1.14
C VAL A 15 -4.33 -5.57 0.54
N TYR A 16 -4.45 -4.37 -0.04
CA TYR A 16 -5.67 -3.94 -0.71
C TYR A 16 -5.77 -4.49 -2.13
N ILE A 17 -4.65 -4.54 -2.85
CA ILE A 17 -4.59 -5.09 -4.22
C ILE A 17 -4.97 -6.58 -4.22
N ALA A 18 -4.65 -7.32 -3.16
CA ALA A 18 -4.94 -8.75 -3.06
C ALA A 18 -6.44 -9.08 -3.18
N PHE A 19 -7.34 -8.15 -2.85
CA PHE A 19 -8.79 -8.35 -3.05
C PHE A 19 -9.21 -8.37 -4.52
N LEU A 20 -8.40 -7.80 -5.44
CA LEU A 20 -8.70 -7.82 -6.87
C LEU A 20 -8.55 -9.21 -7.48
N ASN A 21 -7.68 -10.05 -6.89
CA ASN A 21 -7.48 -11.44 -7.34
C ASN A 21 -7.33 -12.37 -6.13
N PRO A 22 -8.44 -12.68 -5.42
CA PRO A 22 -8.39 -13.57 -4.27
C PRO A 22 -7.79 -14.93 -4.62
N GLY A 23 -7.08 -15.53 -3.66
CA GLY A 23 -6.38 -16.80 -3.84
C GLY A 23 -4.98 -16.67 -4.45
N ARG A 24 -4.59 -15.53 -5.02
CA ARG A 24 -3.22 -15.28 -5.53
C ARG A 24 -2.35 -14.51 -4.52
N ILE A 25 -1.05 -14.79 -4.54
CA ILE A 25 -0.06 -14.06 -3.73
C ILE A 25 0.43 -12.86 -4.54
N HIS A 26 0.42 -11.69 -3.91
CA HIS A 26 0.82 -10.42 -4.50
C HIS A 26 2.11 -9.92 -3.82
N PRO A 27 3.28 -10.17 -4.40
CA PRO A 27 4.53 -9.58 -3.93
C PRO A 27 4.58 -8.08 -4.24
N GLN A 28 5.22 -7.31 -3.37
CA GLN A 28 5.43 -5.87 -3.52
C GLN A 28 6.72 -5.46 -2.81
N ILE A 29 7.56 -4.70 -3.52
CA ILE A 29 8.66 -3.98 -2.90
C ILE A 29 8.10 -2.63 -2.43
N SER A 30 8.05 -2.42 -1.12
CA SER A 30 7.36 -1.31 -0.49
C SER A 30 8.35 -0.34 0.12
N LYS A 31 8.36 0.91 -0.35
CA LYS A 31 9.26 1.95 0.15
C LYS A 31 8.54 2.99 1.01
N MET A 32 8.98 3.08 2.25
CA MET A 32 8.45 4.03 3.22
C MET A 32 8.97 5.45 2.97
N PRO A 33 8.30 6.49 3.52
CA PRO A 33 8.77 7.87 3.38
C PRO A 33 10.14 8.13 4.03
N ASP A 34 10.52 7.34 5.04
CA ASP A 34 11.85 7.38 5.68
C ASP A 34 12.96 6.72 4.84
N GLY A 35 12.64 6.25 3.63
CA GLY A 35 13.57 5.62 2.70
C GLY A 35 13.78 4.12 2.93
N LYS A 36 13.30 3.56 4.06
CA LYS A 36 13.39 2.12 4.32
C LYS A 36 12.53 1.34 3.34
N THR A 37 13.08 0.22 2.86
CA THR A 37 12.43 -0.61 1.85
C THR A 37 12.17 -2.00 2.41
N TYR A 38 10.97 -2.51 2.14
CA TYR A 38 10.47 -3.78 2.65
C TYR A 38 10.03 -4.66 1.49
N PHE A 39 10.26 -5.96 1.60
CA PHE A 39 9.60 -6.92 0.74
C PHE A 39 8.34 -7.41 1.43
N CYS A 40 7.20 -7.29 0.75
CA CYS A 40 5.89 -7.60 1.30
C CYS A 40 5.16 -8.58 0.37
N ILE A 41 4.41 -9.49 0.95
CA ILE A 41 3.45 -10.33 0.24
C ILE A 41 2.07 -10.11 0.83
N ALA A 42 1.04 -10.25 0.00
CA ALA A 42 -0.34 -10.26 0.47
C ALA A 42 -1.17 -11.30 -0.28
N ARG A 43 -2.15 -11.88 0.40
CA ARG A 43 -3.12 -12.80 -0.20
C ARG A 43 -4.48 -12.59 0.43
N ALA A 44 -5.49 -12.42 -0.41
CA ALA A 44 -6.88 -12.46 0.03
C ALA A 44 -7.42 -13.89 -0.08
N PHE A 45 -8.24 -14.30 0.88
CA PHE A 45 -8.93 -15.58 0.87
C PHE A 45 -10.36 -15.41 1.39
N GLU A 46 -11.23 -16.30 0.95
CA GLU A 46 -12.61 -16.35 1.40
C GLU A 46 -12.66 -16.77 2.86
N LYS A 47 -13.44 -16.05 3.67
CA LYS A 47 -13.62 -16.31 5.10
C LYS A 47 -15.11 -16.47 5.39
N GLY A 48 -15.46 -17.58 6.01
CA GLY A 48 -16.83 -17.88 6.41
C GLY A 48 -17.29 -19.25 5.90
N ILE A 49 -18.53 -19.61 6.20
CA ILE A 49 -19.18 -20.83 5.73
C ILE A 49 -19.98 -20.47 4.47
N GLU A 50 -19.74 -21.19 3.39
CA GLU A 50 -20.48 -21.02 2.14
C GLU A 50 -21.93 -21.49 2.33
N LYS A 51 -22.88 -20.62 1.97
CA LYS A 51 -24.31 -20.92 1.92
C LYS A 51 -24.87 -20.43 0.60
N HIS A 52 -25.74 -21.22 -0.02
CA HIS A 52 -26.38 -20.83 -1.26
C HIS A 52 -27.04 -19.45 -1.11
N GLY A 53 -26.69 -18.52 -2.01
CA GLY A 53 -27.28 -17.18 -2.07
C GLY A 53 -26.70 -16.16 -1.07
N MET A 54 -25.72 -16.53 -0.24
CA MET A 54 -25.06 -15.58 0.64
C MET A 54 -23.84 -14.91 -0.02
N PRO A 55 -23.62 -13.59 0.20
CA PRO A 55 -22.42 -12.92 -0.28
C PRO A 55 -21.14 -13.53 0.31
N LYS A 56 -20.12 -13.71 -0.53
CA LYS A 56 -18.79 -14.15 -0.11
C LYS A 56 -18.10 -13.03 0.67
N SER A 57 -17.48 -13.38 1.80
CA SER A 57 -16.65 -12.46 2.58
C SER A 57 -15.18 -12.80 2.37
N PHE A 58 -14.34 -11.77 2.22
CA PHE A 58 -12.90 -11.94 2.01
C PHE A 58 -12.11 -11.26 3.13
N VAL A 59 -10.98 -11.86 3.49
CA VAL A 59 -9.96 -11.23 4.32
C VAL A 59 -8.64 -11.26 3.57
N SER A 60 -7.86 -10.19 3.71
CA SER A 60 -6.51 -10.10 3.17
C SER A 60 -5.50 -10.10 4.30
N ILE A 61 -4.49 -10.96 4.19
CA ILE A 61 -3.37 -11.04 5.10
C ILE A 61 -2.12 -10.59 4.36
N GLY A 62 -1.36 -9.69 4.99
CA GLY A 62 -0.05 -9.24 4.53
C GLY A 62 1.06 -9.66 5.49
N LEU A 63 2.19 -10.07 4.93
CA LEU A 63 3.44 -10.30 5.65
C LEU A 63 4.53 -9.46 5.00
N GLY A 64 5.48 -8.96 5.79
CA GLY A 64 6.59 -8.18 5.27
C GLY A 64 7.83 -8.24 6.14
N CYS A 65 8.99 -8.19 5.49
CA CYS A 65 10.30 -8.15 6.11
C CYS A 65 11.13 -7.01 5.49
N ASP A 66 12.24 -6.66 6.16
CA ASP A 66 13.23 -5.77 5.54
C ASP A 66 13.75 -6.40 4.24
N ILE A 67 13.96 -5.58 3.21
CA ILE A 67 14.34 -6.07 1.88
C ILE A 67 15.63 -6.89 1.88
N GLN A 68 16.52 -6.68 2.86
CA GLN A 68 17.74 -7.49 2.99
C GLN A 68 17.45 -8.99 3.19
N TYR A 69 16.32 -9.33 3.81
CA TYR A 69 15.89 -10.72 4.05
C TYR A 69 14.99 -11.29 2.94
N ALA A 70 14.69 -10.49 1.91
CA ALA A 70 13.72 -10.89 0.89
C ALA A 70 14.17 -12.16 0.13
N LYS A 71 15.48 -12.32 -0.10
CA LYS A 71 16.05 -13.47 -0.81
C LYS A 71 15.84 -14.81 -0.10
N GLU A 72 15.53 -14.80 1.19
CA GLU A 72 15.21 -16.01 1.97
C GLU A 72 13.75 -16.45 1.78
N LEU A 73 12.94 -15.62 1.11
CA LEU A 73 11.55 -15.92 0.81
C LEU A 73 11.41 -16.38 -0.65
N THR A 74 10.87 -17.57 -0.86
CA THR A 74 10.52 -18.10 -2.20
C THR A 74 9.73 -17.10 -3.05
N TYR A 75 8.89 -16.26 -2.43
CA TYR A 75 8.06 -15.29 -3.16
C TYR A 75 8.85 -14.16 -3.83
N SER A 76 10.13 -14.01 -3.51
CA SER A 76 11.03 -13.05 -4.16
C SER A 76 11.71 -13.61 -5.42
N GLU A 77 11.52 -14.90 -5.71
CA GLU A 77 12.15 -15.58 -6.84
C GLU A 77 11.81 -14.90 -8.17
N GLY A 78 12.84 -14.68 -9.00
CA GLY A 78 12.70 -14.00 -10.29
C GLY A 78 12.50 -12.49 -10.22
N MET A 79 12.43 -11.88 -9.03
CA MET A 79 12.33 -10.42 -8.89
C MET A 79 13.71 -9.77 -8.77
N ASP A 80 13.92 -8.67 -9.50
CA ASP A 80 15.08 -7.81 -9.31
C ASP A 80 14.88 -6.90 -8.09
N LEU A 81 15.32 -7.39 -6.93
CA LEU A 81 15.18 -6.69 -5.65
C LEU A 81 15.99 -5.38 -5.55
N GLN A 82 16.94 -5.14 -6.45
CA GLN A 82 17.76 -3.91 -6.47
C GLN A 82 17.19 -2.85 -7.41
N ASN A 83 16.23 -3.21 -8.26
CA ASN A 83 15.62 -2.29 -9.19
C ASN A 83 14.68 -1.31 -8.50
N LYS A 84 15.16 -0.08 -8.29
CA LYS A 84 14.39 1.03 -7.69
C LYS A 84 13.09 1.35 -8.44
N LYS A 85 12.96 1.00 -9.72
CA LYS A 85 11.71 1.20 -10.48
C LYS A 85 10.58 0.26 -10.04
N LEU A 86 10.92 -0.86 -9.39
CA LEU A 86 9.94 -1.80 -8.83
C LEU A 86 9.48 -1.40 -7.42
N GLU A 87 10.16 -0.44 -6.78
CA GLU A 87 9.76 0.09 -5.49
C GLU A 87 8.44 0.85 -5.61
N THR A 88 7.40 0.37 -4.93
CA THR A 88 6.16 1.11 -4.75
C THR A 88 6.33 2.09 -3.60
N PRO A 89 6.29 3.43 -3.85
CA PRO A 89 6.30 4.39 -2.76
C PRO A 89 4.99 4.27 -1.99
N ILE A 90 5.08 3.96 -0.70
CA ILE A 90 3.95 3.86 0.21
C ILE A 90 4.10 4.88 1.36
N GLY A 91 3.06 5.01 2.17
CA GLY A 91 3.07 5.75 3.44
C GLY A 91 2.38 4.94 4.53
N VAL A 92 2.28 5.52 5.74
CA VAL A 92 1.52 4.92 6.85
C VAL A 92 0.02 5.19 6.69
N SER A 93 -0.34 6.46 6.53
CA SER A 93 -1.70 6.94 6.29
C SER A 93 -1.63 8.27 5.55
N CYS A 94 -2.64 8.62 4.75
CA CYS A 94 -2.64 9.87 3.98
C CYS A 94 -2.46 11.12 4.88
N ARG A 95 -3.06 11.13 6.08
CA ARG A 95 -3.03 12.27 7.00
C ARG A 95 -1.64 12.60 7.57
N ILE A 96 -0.70 11.67 7.53
CA ILE A 96 0.66 11.86 8.05
C ILE A 96 1.73 11.52 7.00
N CYS A 97 1.31 11.29 5.75
CA CYS A 97 2.24 10.96 4.67
C CYS A 97 2.79 12.26 4.07
N PRO A 98 4.11 12.45 4.01
CA PRO A 98 4.70 13.69 3.50
C PRO A 98 4.73 13.78 1.97
N ARG A 99 4.46 12.68 1.25
CA ARG A 99 4.61 12.59 -0.22
C ARG A 99 3.64 13.52 -0.97
N GLU A 100 4.16 14.41 -1.81
CA GLU A 100 3.36 15.36 -2.60
C GLU A 100 2.98 14.79 -3.99
N ASP A 101 3.70 13.79 -4.47
CA ASP A 101 3.52 13.17 -5.78
C ASP A 101 2.53 11.98 -5.78
N CYS A 102 1.67 11.87 -4.77
CA CYS A 102 0.80 10.70 -4.60
C CYS A 102 -0.60 10.86 -5.21
N GLN A 103 -0.82 10.28 -6.39
CA GLN A 103 -2.12 10.27 -7.07
C GLN A 103 -3.23 9.52 -6.31
N GLN A 104 -2.88 8.58 -5.42
CA GLN A 104 -3.86 7.82 -4.60
C GLN A 104 -4.15 8.48 -3.24
N ARG A 105 -3.71 9.73 -3.03
CA ARG A 105 -3.93 10.43 -1.77
C ARG A 105 -5.42 10.70 -1.55
N ALA A 106 -5.97 10.13 -0.48
CA ALA A 106 -7.39 10.21 -0.13
C ALA A 106 -7.72 11.29 0.92
N PHE A 107 -6.73 11.79 1.66
CA PHE A 107 -6.93 12.85 2.67
C PHE A 107 -5.75 13.83 2.65
N PRO A 108 -5.99 15.11 3.04
CA PRO A 108 -4.92 16.08 3.22
C PRO A 108 -4.01 15.70 4.41
N PRO A 109 -2.70 15.97 4.32
CA PRO A 109 -1.80 15.90 5.47
C PRO A 109 -2.26 16.85 6.59
N ILE A 110 -2.13 16.43 7.85
CA ILE A 110 -2.56 17.22 9.02
C ILE A 110 -1.60 18.36 9.34
N ASP A 111 -0.35 18.21 8.93
CA ASP A 111 0.76 19.14 9.14
C ASP A 111 0.90 20.18 8.01
N LYS A 112 -0.01 20.17 7.02
CA LYS A 112 -0.01 21.11 5.89
C LYS A 112 -1.32 21.87 5.82
N GLU A 113 -1.21 23.15 5.48
CA GLU A 113 -2.36 23.97 5.13
C GLU A 113 -2.94 23.51 3.79
N LEU A 114 -4.24 23.22 3.75
CA LEU A 114 -4.93 22.92 2.50
C LEU A 114 -5.24 24.24 1.79
N LYS A 115 -4.42 24.59 0.80
CA LYS A 115 -4.73 25.68 -0.12
C LYS A 115 -5.59 25.14 -1.25
N LEU A 116 -6.55 25.94 -1.72
CA LEU A 116 -7.39 25.58 -2.86
C LEU A 116 -7.16 26.61 -3.95
N ASP A 117 -6.68 26.15 -5.09
CA ASP A 117 -6.53 26.96 -6.30
C ASP A 117 -7.34 26.33 -7.43
N ILE A 118 -8.39 27.03 -7.85
CA ILE A 118 -9.31 26.58 -8.90
C ILE A 118 -8.65 26.53 -10.30
N SER A 119 -7.51 27.20 -10.47
CA SER A 119 -6.75 27.22 -11.72
C SER A 119 -5.65 26.15 -11.78
N TYR A 120 -5.33 25.53 -10.64
CA TYR A 120 -4.26 24.55 -10.53
C TYR A 120 -4.81 23.13 -10.40
N ARG A 121 -4.23 22.19 -11.15
CA ARG A 121 -4.53 20.76 -11.07
C ARG A 121 -3.27 19.98 -10.70
N GLY A 122 -3.12 19.69 -9.40
CA GLY A 122 -2.03 18.89 -8.87
C GLY A 122 -2.17 17.39 -9.12
N THR A 123 -1.20 16.62 -8.61
CA THR A 123 -1.19 15.15 -8.59
C THR A 123 -2.37 14.55 -7.82
N SER A 124 -2.88 15.27 -6.82
CA SER A 124 -4.10 14.93 -6.11
C SER A 124 -4.82 16.21 -5.66
N PRO A 125 -6.12 16.13 -5.29
CA PRO A 125 -6.89 17.29 -4.80
C PRO A 125 -6.34 17.91 -3.50
N TYR A 126 -5.41 17.23 -2.83
CA TYR A 126 -4.91 17.60 -1.51
C TYR A 126 -3.43 17.97 -1.52
N VAL A 127 -2.86 18.16 -2.71
CA VAL A 127 -1.50 18.65 -2.89
C VAL A 127 -1.58 19.89 -3.76
N THR A 128 -1.54 21.04 -3.11
CA THR A 128 -1.36 22.34 -3.73
C THR A 128 0.04 22.83 -3.46
N ILE A 129 0.70 23.32 -4.51
CA ILE A 129 1.99 24.02 -4.44
C ILE A 129 1.76 25.42 -3.86
#